data_AF-A0A537UQY9-F1
#
_entry.id   AF-A0A537UQY9-F1
#
_cell.length_a   1.000
_cell.length_b   1.000
_cell.length_c   1.000
_cell.angle_alpha   90.00
_cell.angle_beta   90.00
_cell.angle_gamma   90.00
#
_symmetry.space_group_name_H-M   'P 1'
#
loop_
_entity.id
_entity.type
_entity.pdbx_description
1 polymer ?
#
loop_
_entity_poly.entity_id
_entity_poly.type
_entity_poly.pdbx_seq_one_letter_code
_entity_poly.pdbx_strand_id
1 'polypeptide(L)'
;MPKLKIPNIEDVVAIDIHTHAEEPCGMHGDDGYDDFQAQMAEYFKSPNKHPPTVPETAAYYRAKKIAAVIFPVDAERETGFRRYNNYEMLEVAAENSDVLIPFVSIDPHKGKL
;
A
#
# COMPACT_ATOMS: atom_id res chain seq x y z
N MET A 1 19.14 -17.52 10.30
CA MET A 1 18.21 -16.59 9.63
C MET A 1 16.91 -16.61 10.41
N PRO A 2 16.31 -15.47 10.76
CA PRO A 2 14.97 -15.46 11.35
C PRO A 2 13.99 -16.13 10.38
N LYS A 3 13.06 -16.93 10.89
CA LYS A 3 11.97 -17.47 10.07
C LYS A 3 11.13 -16.30 9.59
N LEU A 4 10.95 -16.17 8.27
CA LEU A 4 10.01 -15.23 7.69
C LEU A 4 8.62 -15.56 8.26
N LYS A 5 7.96 -14.59 8.90
CA LYS A 5 6.53 -14.71 9.18
C LYS A 5 5.85 -14.60 7.82
N ILE A 6 5.05 -15.58 7.47
CA ILE A 6 4.25 -15.60 6.25
C ILE A 6 2.82 -15.95 6.65
N PRO A 7 1.81 -15.56 5.86
CA PRO A 7 0.44 -15.94 6.14
C PRO A 7 0.31 -17.46 6.26
N ASN A 8 -0.34 -17.94 7.32
CA ASN A 8 -0.63 -19.35 7.47
C ASN A 8 -1.73 -19.74 6.48
N ILE A 9 -1.38 -20.55 5.48
CA ILE A 9 -2.28 -20.94 4.39
C ILE A 9 -3.53 -21.68 4.91
N GLU A 10 -3.43 -22.34 6.06
CA GLU A 10 -4.54 -23.08 6.69
C GLU A 10 -5.55 -22.15 7.39
N ASP A 11 -5.12 -20.95 7.77
CA ASP A 11 -5.95 -19.98 8.51
C ASP A 11 -6.62 -18.95 7.59
N VAL A 12 -6.14 -18.80 6.36
CA VAL A 12 -6.65 -17.81 5.39
C VAL A 12 -7.76 -18.38 4.52
N VAL A 13 -8.81 -17.59 4.27
CA VAL A 13 -9.96 -17.98 3.43
C VAL A 13 -9.86 -17.44 2.00
N ALA A 14 -9.00 -16.44 1.76
CA ALA A 14 -8.76 -15.87 0.44
C ALA A 14 -7.42 -15.11 0.40
N ILE A 15 -6.98 -14.81 -0.82
CA ILE A 15 -5.88 -13.88 -1.10
C ILE A 15 -6.42 -12.77 -2.00
N ASP A 16 -6.38 -11.53 -1.53
CA ASP A 16 -6.54 -10.36 -2.39
C ASP A 16 -5.22 -10.10 -3.11
N ILE A 17 -5.25 -10.03 -4.44
CA ILE A 17 -4.05 -9.86 -5.27
C ILE A 17 -3.75 -8.40 -5.64
N HIS A 18 -4.56 -7.44 -5.19
CA HIS A 18 -4.45 -6.04 -5.61
C HIS A 18 -4.91 -5.07 -4.52
N THR A 19 -4.00 -4.70 -3.62
CA THR A 19 -4.22 -3.63 -2.64
C THR A 19 -3.13 -2.56 -2.78
N HIS A 20 -3.53 -1.30 -2.80
CA HIS A 20 -2.58 -0.18 -2.83
C HIS A 20 -2.15 0.17 -1.41
N ALA A 21 -0.84 0.21 -1.19
CA ALA A 21 -0.27 0.97 -0.10
C ALA A 21 -0.21 2.42 -0.57
N GLU A 22 -1.18 3.20 -0.13
CA GLU A 22 -1.13 4.65 -0.29
C GLU A 22 -0.16 5.23 0.73
N GLU A 23 0.46 6.37 0.39
CA GLU A 23 1.55 6.95 1.17
C GLU A 23 1.15 7.12 2.65
N PRO A 24 1.96 6.65 3.62
CA PRO A 24 1.67 6.84 5.02
C PRO A 24 1.80 8.33 5.36
N CYS A 25 0.65 8.89 5.75
CA CYS A 25 0.51 10.07 6.60
C CYS A 25 1.52 11.21 6.37
N GLY A 26 1.44 11.91 5.22
CA GLY A 26 1.91 13.31 5.13
C GLY A 26 3.38 13.56 5.50
N MET A 27 4.23 12.52 5.40
CA MET A 27 5.69 12.65 5.62
C MET A 27 6.43 12.91 4.30
N HIS A 28 5.71 13.02 3.19
CA HIS A 28 6.24 13.48 1.91
C HIS A 28 6.26 15.02 1.85
N GLY A 29 7.08 15.56 0.94
CA GLY A 29 7.00 16.98 0.63
C GLY A 29 5.67 17.29 -0.03
N ASP A 30 5.18 18.52 0.15
CA ASP A 30 3.96 18.98 -0.51
C ASP A 30 4.17 19.04 -2.03
N ASP A 31 3.60 18.06 -2.73
CA ASP A 31 3.55 17.93 -4.19
C ASP A 31 2.11 17.96 -4.71
N GLY A 32 1.14 18.33 -3.84
CA GLY A 32 -0.29 18.35 -4.15
C GLY A 32 -0.99 16.99 -4.07
N TYR A 33 -0.31 15.90 -3.70
CA TYR A 33 -0.93 14.57 -3.60
C TYR A 33 -2.05 14.50 -2.55
N ASP A 34 -1.85 15.14 -1.40
CA ASP A 34 -2.85 15.18 -0.31
C ASP A 34 -4.16 15.86 -0.75
N ASP A 35 -4.05 16.98 -1.46
CA ASP A 35 -5.21 17.71 -2.01
C ASP A 35 -5.93 16.87 -3.08
N PHE A 36 -5.16 16.17 -3.93
CA PHE A 36 -5.71 15.24 -4.91
C PHE A 36 -6.50 14.12 -4.24
N GLN A 37 -5.95 13.49 -3.19
CA GLN A 37 -6.62 12.44 -2.42
C GLN A 37 -7.87 12.97 -1.69
N ALA A 38 -7.81 14.17 -1.13
CA ALA A 38 -8.96 14.80 -0.48
C ALA A 38 -10.12 15.05 -1.47
N GLN A 39 -9.80 15.56 -2.67
CA GLN A 39 -10.79 15.76 -3.73
C GLN A 39 -11.35 14.43 -4.27
N MET A 40 -10.51 13.40 -4.40
CA MET A 40 -10.98 12.05 -4.75
C MET A 40 -11.95 11.52 -3.70
N ALA A 41 -11.64 11.66 -2.41
CA ALA A 41 -12.51 11.22 -1.33
C ALA A 41 -13.88 11.93 -1.37
N GLU A 42 -13.90 13.24 -1.63
CA GLU A 42 -15.14 14.01 -1.82
C GLU A 42 -15.92 13.53 -3.04
N TYR A 43 -15.26 13.43 -4.20
CA TYR A 43 -15.88 13.06 -5.47
C TYR A 43 -16.51 11.65 -5.42
N PHE A 44 -15.76 10.67 -4.92
CA PHE A 44 -16.22 9.29 -4.80
C PHE A 44 -17.09 9.04 -3.57
N LYS A 45 -17.32 10.07 -2.74
CA LYS A 45 -18.06 9.97 -1.48
C LYS A 45 -17.51 8.85 -0.59
N SER A 46 -16.18 8.79 -0.53
CA SER A 46 -15.47 7.79 0.28
C SER A 46 -15.87 7.95 1.75
N PRO A 47 -16.15 6.85 2.47
CA PRO A 47 -16.39 6.91 3.91
C PRO A 47 -15.11 7.30 4.69
N ASN A 48 -13.94 7.18 4.06
CA ASN A 48 -12.66 7.55 4.63
C ASN A 48 -12.17 8.86 4.01
N LYS A 49 -11.72 9.80 4.84
CA LYS A 49 -11.13 11.07 4.39
C LYS A 49 -9.78 10.92 3.70
N HIS A 50 -9.03 9.90 4.11
CA HIS A 50 -7.78 9.49 3.49
C HIS A 50 -7.80 7.97 3.32
N PRO A 51 -7.01 7.44 2.38
CA PRO A 51 -6.77 6.00 2.30
C PRO A 51 -6.27 5.43 3.63
N PRO A 52 -6.63 4.18 3.97
CA PRO A 52 -6.13 3.52 5.17
C PRO A 52 -4.61 3.33 5.10
N THR A 53 -3.95 3.47 6.24
CA THR A 53 -2.53 3.16 6.37
C THR A 53 -2.26 1.65 6.20
N VAL A 54 -1.00 1.26 5.99
CA VAL A 54 -0.61 -0.15 5.89
C VAL A 54 -0.99 -0.96 7.15
N PRO A 55 -0.79 -0.47 8.40
CA PRO A 55 -1.24 -1.19 9.60
C PRO A 55 -2.76 -1.32 9.71
N GLU A 56 -3.53 -0.28 9.33
CA GLU A 56 -5.00 -0.34 9.32
C GLU A 56 -5.50 -1.35 8.29
N THR A 57 -4.88 -1.36 7.12
CA THR A 57 -5.11 -2.34 6.06
C THR A 57 -4.83 -3.76 6.56
N ALA A 58 -3.69 -3.98 7.21
CA ALA A 58 -3.36 -5.27 7.82
C ALA A 58 -4.41 -5.71 8.86
N ALA A 59 -4.84 -4.80 9.74
CA ALA A 59 -5.86 -5.09 10.74
C ALA A 59 -7.20 -5.48 10.11
N TYR A 60 -7.62 -4.76 9.06
CA TYR A 60 -8.83 -5.05 8.30
C TYR A 60 -8.81 -6.45 7.67
N TYR A 61 -7.72 -6.79 6.99
CA TYR A 61 -7.55 -8.09 6.33
C TYR A 61 -7.43 -9.24 7.34
N ARG A 62 -6.68 -9.03 8.43
CA ARG A 62 -6.51 -10.01 9.51
C ARG A 62 -7.83 -10.37 10.17
N ALA A 63 -8.70 -9.38 10.41
CA ALA A 63 -10.04 -9.60 10.96
C ALA A 63 -10.95 -10.46 10.07
N LYS A 64 -10.67 -10.51 8.76
CA LYS A 64 -11.43 -11.29 7.77
C LYS A 64 -10.76 -12.62 7.43
N LYS A 65 -9.59 -12.90 7.98
CA LYS A 65 -8.74 -14.05 7.59
C LYS A 65 -8.42 -14.05 6.10
N ILE A 66 -8.22 -12.88 5.51
CA ILE A 66 -7.82 -12.74 4.11
C ILE A 66 -6.38 -12.23 4.11
N ALA A 67 -5.49 -12.86 3.34
CA ALA A 67 -4.17 -12.29 3.09
C ALA A 67 -4.24 -11.30 1.91
N ALA A 68 -3.38 -10.29 1.89
CA ALA A 68 -3.41 -9.27 0.86
C ALA A 68 -2.03 -9.02 0.25
N VAL A 69 -1.96 -9.07 -1.08
CA VAL A 69 -0.86 -8.49 -1.84
C VAL A 69 -1.00 -6.98 -1.80
N ILE A 70 0.04 -6.31 -1.32
CA ILE A 70 0.05 -4.87 -1.12
C ILE A 70 1.29 -4.25 -1.76
N PHE A 71 1.15 -3.10 -2.40
CA PHE A 71 2.26 -2.40 -3.07
C PHE A 71 1.97 -0.90 -3.23
N PRO A 72 3.00 -0.05 -3.28
CA PRO A 72 2.81 1.34 -3.69
C PRO A 72 2.58 1.43 -5.19
N VAL A 73 1.93 2.49 -5.66
CA VAL A 73 1.80 2.75 -7.10
C VAL A 73 2.88 3.75 -7.53
N ASP A 74 3.73 3.33 -8.47
CA ASP A 74 4.70 4.22 -9.11
C ASP A 74 4.14 4.73 -10.43
N ALA A 75 3.65 5.98 -10.42
CA ALA A 75 3.09 6.67 -11.58
C ALA A 75 3.75 8.04 -11.83
N GLU A 76 4.95 8.25 -11.29
CA GLU A 76 5.69 9.53 -11.32
C GLU A 76 5.75 10.17 -12.71
N ARG A 77 5.91 9.38 -13.78
CA ARG A 77 6.03 9.92 -15.14
C ARG A 77 4.78 10.64 -15.63
N GLU A 78 3.60 10.13 -15.24
CA GLU A 78 2.30 10.57 -15.73
C GLU A 78 1.68 11.61 -14.80
N THR A 79 1.76 11.38 -13.50
CA THR A 79 1.08 12.24 -12.51
C THR A 79 1.98 13.36 -12.00
N GLY A 80 3.30 13.19 -12.04
CA GLY A 80 4.26 14.09 -11.39
C GLY A 80 4.31 13.95 -9.87
N PHE A 81 3.44 13.15 -9.26
CA PHE A 81 3.48 12.84 -7.82
C PHE A 81 4.62 11.89 -7.53
N ARG A 82 5.31 12.13 -6.43
CA ARG A 82 6.45 11.32 -6.02
C ARG A 82 6.01 9.87 -5.76
N ARG A 83 6.92 8.93 -6.03
CA ARG A 83 6.76 7.53 -5.67
C ARG A 83 7.00 7.31 -4.18
N TYR A 84 6.09 6.56 -3.55
CA TYR A 84 6.37 5.99 -2.24
C TYR A 84 7.61 5.07 -2.26
N ASN A 85 8.43 5.17 -1.23
CA ASN A 85 9.68 4.43 -1.20
C ASN A 85 9.42 2.92 -1.01
N ASN A 86 9.84 2.12 -1.99
CA ASN A 86 9.73 0.66 -1.93
C ASN A 86 10.37 0.07 -0.66
N TYR A 87 11.49 0.61 -0.16
CA TYR A 87 12.11 0.09 1.05
C TYR A 87 11.27 0.36 2.30
N GLU A 88 10.74 1.57 2.44
CA GLU A 88 9.85 1.93 3.56
C GLU A 88 8.58 1.08 3.54
N MET A 89 8.02 0.84 2.34
CA MET A 89 6.89 -0.07 2.19
C MET A 89 7.23 -1.49 2.66
N LEU A 90 8.37 -2.03 2.25
CA LEU A 90 8.83 -3.36 2.67
C LEU A 90 9.05 -3.43 4.18
N GLU A 91 9.57 -2.37 4.81
CA GLU A 91 9.76 -2.29 6.26
C GLU A 91 8.42 -2.35 7.00
N VAL A 92 7.46 -1.49 6.64
CA VAL A 92 6.14 -1.47 7.30
C VAL A 92 5.34 -2.76 7.05
N ALA A 93 5.46 -3.34 5.84
CA ALA A 93 4.81 -4.60 5.53
C ALA A 93 5.46 -5.79 6.25
N ALA A 94 6.78 -5.76 6.51
CA ALA A 94 7.47 -6.81 7.26
C ALA A 94 6.94 -6.94 8.69
N GLU A 95 6.54 -5.84 9.32
CA GLU A 95 5.88 -5.82 10.63
C GLU A 95 4.51 -6.53 10.62
N ASN A 96 3.89 -6.66 9.45
CA ASN A 96 2.56 -7.25 9.21
C ASN A 96 2.58 -8.46 8.28
N SER A 97 3.72 -9.14 8.21
CA SER A 97 3.98 -10.26 7.30
C SER A 97 3.18 -11.53 7.59
N ASP A 98 2.42 -11.55 8.69
CA ASP A 98 1.42 -12.59 8.98
C ASP A 98 0.15 -12.48 8.10
N VAL A 99 -0.09 -11.32 7.47
CA VAL A 99 -1.29 -11.09 6.63
C VAL A 99 -0.99 -10.36 5.32
N LEU A 100 0.08 -9.57 5.27
CA LEU A 100 0.47 -8.81 4.08
C LEU A 100 1.57 -9.54 3.29
N ILE A 101 1.42 -9.54 1.97
CA ILE A 101 2.38 -10.06 0.99
C ILE A 101 2.91 -8.84 0.22
N PRO A 102 4.09 -8.31 0.57
CA PRO A 102 4.53 -7.05 -0.01
C PRO A 102 5.12 -7.21 -1.40
N PHE A 103 4.68 -6.34 -2.30
CA PHE A 103 5.21 -6.16 -3.66
C PHE A 103 5.76 -4.74 -3.78
N VAL A 104 6.73 -4.58 -4.69
CA VAL A 104 7.28 -3.27 -5.04
C VAL A 104 6.78 -2.87 -6.42
N SER A 105 6.69 -1.57 -6.67
CA SER A 105 6.28 -1.04 -7.96
C SER A 105 7.34 -0.12 -8.54
N ILE A 106 7.46 -0.16 -9.87
CA ILE A 106 8.37 0.66 -10.67
C ILE A 106 7.61 1.10 -11.92
N ASP A 107 7.61 2.41 -12.19
CA ASP A 107 7.07 2.96 -13.42
C ASP A 107 7.86 2.41 -14.61
N PRO A 108 7.23 1.67 -15.54
CA PRO A 108 7.92 1.04 -16.66
C PRO A 108 8.63 2.04 -17.60
N HIS A 109 8.22 3.31 -17.61
CA HIS A 109 8.89 4.35 -18.41
C HIS A 109 10.25 4.75 -17.86
N LYS A 110 10.55 4.49 -16.58
CA LYS A 110 11.88 4.74 -15.99
C LYS A 110 12.97 3.85 -16.58
N GLY A 111 12.59 2.72 -17.19
CA GLY A 111 13.52 1.87 -17.93
C GLY A 111 13.95 2.41 -19.30
N LYS A 112 13.44 3.58 -19.72
CA LYS A 112 13.79 4.26 -20.99
C LYS A 112 14.75 5.46 -20.81
N LEU A 113 15.40 5.58 -19.65
CA LEU A 113 16.48 6.55 -19.41
C LEU A 113 17.71 6.22 -20.28
#